data_AF-A0A924AWG8-F1
#
_entry.id   AF-A0A924AWG8-F1
#
_cell.length_a   1.000
_cell.length_b   1.000
_cell.length_c   1.000
_cell.angle_alpha   90.00
_cell.angle_beta   90.00
_cell.angle_gamma   90.00
#
_symmetry.space_group_name_H-M   'P 1'
#
loop_
_entity.id
_entity.type
_entity.pdbx_description
1 polymer ?
#
loop_
_entity_poly.entity_id
_entity_poly.type
_entity_poly.pdbx_seq_one_letter_code
_entity_poly.pdbx_strand_id
1 'polypeptide(L)' 'HQLNLRVIAEGVETAEQHAFLLANGCDDMQGYLFSRPLAPDEIARLLARGAVMLA' A
#
# COMPACT_ATOMS: atom_id res chain seq x y z
N HIS A 1 4.62 -12.37 -11.48
CA HIS A 1 3.98 -13.47 -10.71
C HIS A 1 4.24 -14.89 -11.26
N GLN A 2 5.48 -15.28 -11.57
CA GLN A 2 5.75 -16.61 -12.18
C GLN A 2 5.58 -17.80 -11.21
N LEU A 3 5.65 -17.57 -9.89
CA LEU A 3 5.60 -18.62 -8.87
C LEU A 3 4.21 -18.78 -8.22
N ASN A 4 3.16 -18.10 -8.73
CA ASN A 4 1.84 -18.03 -8.10
C ASN A 4 1.87 -17.61 -6.62
N LEU A 5 2.88 -16.82 -6.23
CA LEU A 5 2.98 -16.25 -4.90
C LEU A 5 2.37 -14.86 -4.89
N ARG A 6 1.65 -14.54 -3.81
CA ARG A 6 1.26 -13.19 -3.48
C ARG A 6 2.50 -12.44 -2.98
N VAL A 7 2.78 -11.28 -3.55
CA VAL A 7 3.91 -10.43 -3.16
C VAL A 7 3.39 -9.07 -2.73
N ILE A 8 4.03 -8.46 -1.74
CA ILE A 8 3.77 -7.10 -1.31
C ILE A 8 5.04 -6.27 -1.49
N ALA A 9 4.90 -5.09 -2.10
CA ALA A 9 5.99 -4.12 -2.16
C ALA A 9 5.93 -3.20 -0.93
N GLU A 10 7.00 -3.19 -0.14
CA GLU A 10 7.13 -2.34 1.05
C GLU A 10 8.04 -1.12 0.77
N GLY A 11 7.77 0.00 1.43
CA GLY A 11 8.55 1.23 1.30
C GLY A 11 8.13 2.11 0.11
N VAL A 12 6.85 2.07 -0.29
CA VAL A 12 6.32 2.95 -1.35
C VAL A 12 6.03 4.35 -0.79
N GLU A 13 6.86 5.31 -1.16
CA GLU A 13 6.86 6.67 -0.61
C GLU A 13 6.51 7.74 -1.66
N THR A 14 6.64 7.43 -2.97
CA THR A 14 6.36 8.39 -4.05
C THR A 14 5.40 7.83 -5.11
N ALA A 15 4.71 8.73 -5.82
CA ALA A 15 3.77 8.38 -6.88
C ALA A 15 4.45 7.64 -8.05
N GLU A 16 5.72 7.97 -8.33
CA GLU A 16 6.53 7.31 -9.36
C GLU A 16 6.83 5.85 -9.01
N GLN A 17 7.12 5.56 -7.74
CA GLN A 17 7.32 4.19 -7.25
C GLN A 17 6.02 3.38 -7.37
N HIS A 18 4.89 3.95 -6.95
CA HIS A 18 3.58 3.33 -7.11
C HIS A 18 3.27 3.03 -8.60
N ALA A 19 3.48 4.01 -9.48
CA ALA A 19 3.24 3.84 -10.92
C ALA A 19 4.13 2.75 -11.52
N PHE A 20 5.41 2.70 -11.14
CA PHE A 20 6.34 1.65 -11.57
C PHE A 20 5.88 0.26 -11.12
N LEU A 21 5.50 0.11 -9.84
CA LEU A 21 5.05 -1.17 -9.28
C LEU A 21 3.76 -1.66 -9.94
N LEU A 22 2.80 -0.76 -10.16
CA LEU A 22 1.55 -1.08 -10.85
C LEU A 22 1.79 -1.52 -12.31
N ALA A 23 2.67 -0.83 -13.03
CA ALA A 23 3.03 -1.19 -14.40
C ALA A 23 3.73 -2.56 -14.50
N ASN A 24 4.38 -3.01 -13.43
CA ASN A 24 5.01 -4.33 -13.32
C ASN A 24 4.08 -5.39 -12.69
N GLY A 25 2.81 -5.04 -12.48
CA GLY A 25 1.78 -5.93 -11.94
C GLY A 25 2.00 -6.31 -10.48
N CYS A 26 2.52 -5.40 -9.66
CA CYS A 26 2.50 -5.54 -8.22
C CYS A 26 1.26 -4.82 -7.69
N ASP A 27 0.31 -5.56 -7.14
CA ASP A 27 -1.02 -5.04 -6.81
C ASP A 27 -1.20 -4.76 -5.30
N ASP A 28 -0.32 -5.31 -4.46
CA ASP A 28 -0.29 -5.08 -3.02
C ASP A 28 0.93 -4.23 -2.63
N MET A 29 0.70 -3.12 -1.93
CA MET A 29 1.75 -2.17 -1.58
C MET A 29 1.57 -1.59 -0.17
N GLN A 30 2.68 -1.30 0.49
CA GLN A 30 2.75 -0.60 1.76
C GLN A 30 3.82 0.48 1.70
N GLY A 31 3.50 1.66 2.25
CA GLY A 31 4.48 2.72 2.45
C GLY A 31 3.81 4.05 2.77
N TYR A 32 4.63 5.06 3.03
CA TYR A 32 4.15 6.36 3.52
C TYR A 32 3.35 7.16 2.48
N LEU A 33 3.42 6.79 1.20
CA LEU A 33 2.52 7.33 0.18
C LEU A 33 1.05 7.02 0.52
N PHE A 34 0.79 5.84 1.09
CA PHE A 34 -0.55 5.43 1.48
C PHE A 34 -0.83 5.81 2.93
N SER A 35 0.01 5.35 3.86
CA SER A 35 -0.22 5.58 5.28
C SER A 35 1.09 5.54 6.07
N ARG A 36 1.16 6.36 7.12
CA ARG A 36 2.15 6.19 8.18
C ARG A 36 1.74 5.03 9.09
N PRO A 37 2.67 4.46 9.90
CA PRO A 37 2.30 3.54 10.96
C PRO A 37 1.30 4.22 11.90
N LEU A 38 0.23 3.51 12.22
CA LEU A 38 -0.88 4.03 13.00
C LEU A 38 -0.91 3.39 14.39
N ALA A 39 -1.42 4.12 15.37
CA ALA A 39 -1.76 3.52 16.65
C ALA A 39 -2.90 2.49 16.49
N PRO A 40 -3.04 1.50 17.39
CA PRO A 40 -4.06 0.45 17.25
C PRO A 40 -5.50 0.98 17.12
N ASP A 41 -5.85 2.04 17.84
CA ASP A 41 -7.19 2.65 17.79
C ASP A 41 -7.44 3.39 16.45
N GLU A 42 -6.39 3.89 15.82
CA GLU A 42 -6.47 4.54 14.51
C GLU A 42 -6.64 3.54 13.37
N ILE A 43 -6.11 2.31 13.51
CA ILE A 43 -6.34 1.22 12.55
C ILE A 43 -7.83 0.88 12.45
N ALA A 44 -8.54 0.78 13.58
CA ALA A 44 -9.98 0.50 13.57
C ALA A 44 -10.76 1.58 12.79
N ARG A 45 -10.38 2.85 12.96
CA ARG A 45 -10.97 3.98 12.22
C ARG A 45 -10.63 3.93 10.74
N LEU A 46 -9.40 3.54 10.39
CA LEU A 46 -9.00 3.36 9.00
C LEU A 46 -9.81 2.27 8.32
N LEU A 47 -9.92 1.10 8.95
CA LEU A 47 -10.67 -0.05 8.44
C LEU A 47 -12.17 0.28 8.28
N ALA A 48 -12.76 1.01 9.24
CA ALA A 48 -14.15 1.45 9.15
C ALA A 48 -14.43 2.42 7.98
N ARG A 49 -13.41 3.17 7.52
CA ARG A 49 -13.51 4.05 6.34
C ARG A 49 -13.41 3.30 5.01
N GLY A 50 -12.92 2.06 5.01
CA GLY A 50 -12.89 1.18 3.84
C GLY A 50 -11.77 1.41 2.82
N ALA A 51 -11.09 2.56 2.84
CA ALA A 51 -9.91 2.83 2.02
C ALA A 51 -9.01 3.89 2.65
N VAL A 52 -7.71 3.81 2.35
CA VAL A 52 -6.77 4.91 2.58
C VAL A 52 -6.84 5.80 1.33
N MET A 53 -7.19 7.08 1.47
CA MET A 53 -7.04 8.02 0.35
C MET A 53 -5.55 8.16 0.04
N LEU A 54 -5.19 8.08 -1.25
CA LEU A 54 -3.91 8.62 -1.71
C LEU A 54 -3.87 10.10 -1.28
N ALA A 55 -2.80 10.50 -0.60
CA ALA A 55 -2.52 11.90 -0.32
C ALA A 55 -2.26 12.66 -1.62
#